data_AF-A0AAU1GXP0-F1
#
_entry.id   AF-A0AAU1GXP0-F1
#
_cell.length_a   1.000
_cell.length_b   1.000
_cell.length_c   1.000
_cell.angle_alpha   90.00
_cell.angle_beta   90.00
_cell.angle_gamma   90.00
#
_symmetry.space_group_name_H-M   'P 1'
#
loop_
_entity.id
_entity.type
_entity.pdbx_description
1 polymer ?
#
loop_
_entity_poly.entity_id
_entity_poly.type
_entity_poly.pdbx_seq_one_letter_code
_entity_poly.pdbx_strand_id
1 'polypeptide(L)'
;MLTIHAAVLLLPGGGRAPVPGGAVAVQDAVIADFGPYGELAAAHPAARVRRWPGVLTPGLLQRDAVRLLEESYFPDPREADTLGTAPLTGGALDALGPDDTWRAGSVRRGLHRMLRHGTTAATAAPTAPPALITAMRRSGLLVTGAPERPGAAPLLDPLAGAATVAEATAAPLAVGERADLAAFDVPDEAALLAAGAASCVATVAAGRLVYRGR
;
A
#
# COMPACT_ATOMS: atom_id res chain seq x y z
N MET A 1 -6.12 18.15 -12.20
CA MET A 1 -7.34 18.56 -11.45
C MET A 1 -7.10 18.24 -9.99
N LEU A 2 -7.18 19.24 -9.11
CA LEU A 2 -6.82 19.06 -7.71
C LEU A 2 -7.88 18.22 -6.98
N THR A 3 -7.42 17.20 -6.27
CA THR A 3 -8.25 16.34 -5.42
C THR A 3 -7.77 16.42 -3.98
N ILE A 4 -8.68 16.72 -3.05
CA ILE A 4 -8.39 16.69 -1.60
C ILE A 4 -8.83 15.33 -1.06
N HIS A 5 -7.88 14.58 -0.51
CA HIS A 5 -8.12 13.36 0.25
C HIS A 5 -8.19 13.72 1.73
N ALA A 6 -9.40 13.77 2.30
CA ALA A 6 -9.65 14.11 3.69
C ALA A 6 -10.01 12.86 4.51
N ALA A 7 -9.61 12.84 5.78
CA ALA A 7 -9.87 11.73 6.67
C ALA A 7 -10.13 12.21 8.10
N VAL A 8 -10.49 11.30 9.01
CA VAL A 8 -10.68 11.63 10.44
C VAL A 8 -9.34 11.97 11.09
N LEU A 9 -8.28 11.28 10.70
CA LEU A 9 -6.93 11.53 11.18
C LEU A 9 -5.94 11.44 10.02
N LEU A 10 -5.07 12.43 9.87
CA LEU A 10 -3.91 12.34 8.98
C LEU A 10 -2.65 12.06 9.83
N LEU A 11 -1.88 11.05 9.45
CA LEU A 11 -0.55 10.77 9.97
C LEU A 11 0.49 11.16 8.90
N PRO A 12 1.12 12.34 8.97
CA PRO A 12 2.02 12.80 7.90
C PRO A 12 3.37 12.04 7.87
N GLY A 13 3.73 11.36 8.95
CA GLY A 13 5.06 10.77 9.14
C GLY A 13 6.15 11.82 9.38
N GLY A 14 7.39 11.35 9.58
CA GLY A 14 8.58 12.21 9.70
C GLY A 14 8.64 12.96 11.04
N GLY A 15 8.10 12.38 12.11
CA GLY A 15 8.06 12.99 13.45
C GLY A 15 7.05 14.12 13.61
N ARG A 16 6.26 14.44 12.57
CA ARG A 16 5.20 15.45 12.63
C ARG A 16 4.01 14.93 13.43
N ALA A 17 3.36 15.84 14.16
CA ALA A 17 2.17 15.52 14.91
C ALA A 17 1.03 15.04 13.98
N PRO A 18 0.20 14.09 14.43
CA PRO A 18 -1.06 13.75 13.78
C PRO A 18 -1.94 15.00 13.61
N VAL A 19 -2.70 15.06 12.51
CA VAL A 19 -3.61 16.17 12.20
C VAL A 19 -5.06 15.66 12.23
N PRO A 20 -5.81 15.91 13.32
CA PRO A 20 -7.24 15.60 13.38
C PRO A 20 -8.01 16.36 12.28
N GLY A 21 -8.92 15.68 11.59
CA GLY A 21 -9.61 16.24 10.42
C GLY A 21 -8.67 16.66 9.30
N GLY A 22 -7.49 16.03 9.21
CA GLY A 22 -6.45 16.34 8.25
C GLY A 22 -6.78 15.86 6.83
N ALA A 23 -6.09 16.44 5.86
CA ALA A 23 -6.24 16.13 4.46
C ALA A 23 -4.94 16.36 3.67
N VAL A 24 -4.89 15.75 2.48
CA VAL A 24 -3.81 15.91 1.50
C VAL A 24 -4.40 16.41 0.20
N ALA A 25 -3.92 17.54 -0.30
CA ALA A 25 -4.21 18.07 -1.62
C ALA A 25 -3.26 17.44 -2.65
N VAL A 26 -3.82 16.81 -3.66
CA VAL A 26 -3.09 16.14 -4.74
C VAL A 26 -3.42 16.83 -6.06
N GLN A 27 -2.38 17.28 -6.77
CA GLN A 27 -2.49 17.77 -8.14
C GLN A 27 -1.73 16.82 -9.05
N ASP A 28 -2.46 16.22 -9.99
CA ASP A 28 -1.94 15.22 -10.93
C ASP A 28 -1.28 14.04 -10.20
N ALA A 29 0.05 13.96 -10.19
CA ALA A 29 0.80 12.88 -9.52
C ALA A 29 1.55 13.32 -8.25
N VAL A 30 1.41 14.58 -7.84
CA VAL A 30 2.20 15.20 -6.77
C VAL A 30 1.34 15.72 -5.62
N ILE A 31 1.93 15.74 -4.43
CA ILE A 31 1.35 16.38 -3.24
C ILE A 31 1.49 17.89 -3.42
N ALA A 32 0.38 18.59 -3.53
CA ALA A 32 0.35 20.04 -3.63
C ALA A 32 0.45 20.69 -2.24
N ASP A 33 -0.22 20.11 -1.25
CA ASP A 33 -0.21 20.58 0.15
C ASP A 33 -0.82 19.50 1.07
N PHE A 34 -0.62 19.59 2.39
CA PHE A 34 -1.29 18.76 3.39
C PHE A 34 -1.40 19.47 4.75
N GLY A 35 -2.50 19.25 5.46
CA GLY A 35 -2.80 19.97 6.70
C GLY A 35 -4.26 19.80 7.11
N PRO A 36 -4.81 20.71 7.93
CA PRO A 36 -6.23 20.71 8.27
C PRO A 36 -7.11 20.80 7.02
N TYR A 37 -8.17 19.99 6.94
CA TYR A 37 -9.09 19.99 5.79
C TYR A 37 -9.69 21.38 5.49
N GLY A 38 -10.05 22.14 6.52
CA GLY A 38 -10.69 23.45 6.36
C GLY A 38 -9.80 24.46 5.63
N GLU A 39 -8.51 24.46 5.92
CA GLU A 39 -7.53 25.35 5.28
C GLU A 39 -7.35 24.99 3.80
N LEU A 40 -7.17 23.70 3.49
CA LEU A 40 -7.04 23.23 2.12
C LEU A 40 -8.31 23.45 1.29
N ALA A 41 -9.49 23.24 1.89
CA ALA A 41 -10.76 23.48 1.22
C ALA A 41 -11.00 24.97 0.93
N ALA A 42 -10.59 25.86 1.83
CA ALA A 42 -10.66 27.30 1.63
C ALA A 42 -9.67 27.79 0.55
N ALA A 43 -8.45 27.24 0.53
CA ALA A 43 -7.44 27.54 -0.49
C ALA A 43 -7.82 26.99 -1.88
N HIS A 44 -8.57 25.89 -1.93
CA HIS A 44 -8.95 25.21 -3.17
C HIS A 44 -10.45 24.89 -3.23
N PRO A 45 -11.33 25.91 -3.32
CA PRO A 45 -12.78 25.72 -3.22
C PRO A 45 -13.38 24.89 -4.36
N ALA A 46 -12.72 24.83 -5.51
CA ALA A 46 -13.15 24.03 -6.67
C ALA A 46 -12.57 22.59 -6.66
N ALA A 47 -11.79 22.22 -5.64
CA ALA A 47 -11.15 20.92 -5.58
C ALA A 47 -12.18 19.78 -5.42
N ARG A 48 -11.92 18.67 -6.09
CA ARG A 48 -12.71 17.46 -5.88
C ARG A 48 -12.37 16.87 -4.52
N VAL A 49 -13.35 16.68 -3.64
CA VAL A 49 -13.12 16.12 -2.29
C VAL A 49 -13.43 14.62 -2.26
N ARG A 50 -12.52 13.83 -1.70
CA ARG A 50 -12.74 12.43 -1.29
C ARG A 50 -12.60 12.37 0.23
N ARG A 51 -13.62 11.85 0.92
CA ARG A 51 -13.59 11.63 2.36
C ARG A 51 -13.41 10.15 2.66
N TRP A 52 -12.52 9.85 3.61
CA TRP A 52 -12.24 8.51 4.11
C TRP A 52 -12.62 8.43 5.59
N PRO A 53 -13.11 7.27 6.07
CA PRO A 53 -13.73 7.17 7.40
C PRO A 53 -12.74 7.20 8.57
N GLY A 54 -11.47 6.86 8.36
CA GLY A 54 -10.51 6.68 9.45
C GLY A 54 -9.19 7.42 9.25
N VAL A 55 -8.09 6.68 9.23
CA VAL A 55 -6.72 7.20 9.17
C VAL A 55 -6.24 7.33 7.73
N LEU A 56 -5.60 8.44 7.39
CA LEU A 56 -4.88 8.68 6.13
C LEU A 56 -3.38 8.77 6.41
N THR A 57 -2.57 8.08 5.62
CA THR A 57 -1.11 8.00 5.79
C THR A 57 -0.41 8.12 4.43
N PRO A 58 0.92 8.36 4.40
CA PRO A 58 1.73 7.93 3.25
C PRO A 58 1.44 6.46 2.94
N GLY A 59 1.48 6.09 1.66
CA GLY A 59 1.31 4.69 1.27
C GLY A 59 2.42 3.80 1.84
N LEU A 60 2.08 2.54 2.09
CA LEU A 60 2.96 1.60 2.77
C LEU A 60 4.04 1.03 1.84
N LEU A 61 5.15 0.61 2.45
CA LEU A 61 6.30 -0.02 1.81
C LEU A 61 6.27 -1.53 2.02
N GLN A 62 6.10 -2.29 0.94
CA GLN A 62 6.19 -3.74 0.97
C GLN A 62 7.65 -4.19 0.79
N ARG A 63 8.27 -4.65 1.89
CA ARG A 63 9.69 -5.02 1.94
C ARG A 63 9.96 -6.41 1.36
N ASP A 64 8.98 -7.29 1.40
CA ASP A 64 9.08 -8.67 0.94
C ASP A 64 8.44 -8.85 -0.44
N ALA A 65 8.22 -7.78 -1.21
CA ALA A 65 7.43 -7.81 -2.44
C ALA A 65 7.89 -8.89 -3.43
N VAL A 66 9.20 -8.97 -3.70
CA VAL A 66 9.77 -9.96 -4.62
C VAL A 66 9.56 -11.38 -4.09
N ARG A 67 9.91 -11.61 -2.82
CA ARG A 67 9.77 -12.91 -2.17
C ARG A 67 8.32 -13.38 -2.09
N LEU A 68 7.38 -12.49 -1.77
CA LEU A 68 5.94 -12.80 -1.82
C LEU A 68 5.48 -13.25 -3.22
N LEU A 69 6.03 -12.66 -4.28
CA LEU A 69 5.61 -12.96 -5.65
C LEU A 69 6.28 -14.22 -6.23
N GLU A 70 7.43 -14.63 -5.67
CA GLU A 70 8.18 -15.84 -6.08
C GLU A 70 7.85 -17.05 -5.21
N GLU A 71 7.80 -16.85 -3.89
CA GLU A 71 7.67 -17.88 -2.85
C GLU A 71 6.22 -18.09 -2.39
N SER A 72 5.24 -17.49 -3.07
CA SER A 72 3.83 -17.67 -2.72
C SER A 72 2.91 -17.78 -3.92
N TYR A 73 1.89 -18.63 -3.78
CA TYR A 73 0.72 -18.63 -4.65
C TYR A 73 -0.39 -17.80 -4.01
N PHE A 74 -0.93 -16.82 -4.74
CA PHE A 74 -2.13 -16.10 -4.34
C PHE A 74 -3.35 -16.74 -5.02
N PRO A 75 -4.25 -17.42 -4.27
CA PRO A 75 -5.39 -18.12 -4.85
C PRO A 75 -6.32 -17.22 -5.66
N ASP A 76 -6.87 -17.75 -6.76
CA ASP A 76 -7.98 -17.12 -7.46
C ASP A 76 -9.24 -17.18 -6.59
N PRO A 77 -10.12 -16.17 -6.60
CA PRO A 77 -11.38 -16.23 -5.87
C PRO A 77 -12.25 -17.45 -6.21
N ARG A 78 -12.11 -18.01 -7.42
CA ARG A 78 -12.82 -19.23 -7.83
C ARG A 78 -12.29 -20.50 -7.16
N GLU A 79 -11.09 -20.46 -6.62
CA GLU A 79 -10.41 -21.59 -5.96
C GLU A 79 -10.59 -21.53 -4.43
N ALA A 80 -11.30 -20.52 -3.91
CA ALA A 80 -11.38 -20.25 -2.48
C ALA A 80 -11.94 -21.43 -1.66
N ASP A 81 -12.90 -22.19 -2.22
CA ASP A 81 -13.48 -23.36 -1.54
C ASP A 81 -12.49 -24.52 -1.39
N THR A 82 -11.47 -24.57 -2.26
CA THR A 82 -10.47 -25.65 -2.28
C THR A 82 -9.16 -25.25 -1.63
N LEU A 83 -8.65 -24.04 -1.93
CA LEU A 83 -7.33 -23.56 -1.53
C LEU A 83 -7.39 -22.52 -0.41
N GLY A 84 -8.58 -22.07 -0.04
CA GLY A 84 -8.75 -20.93 0.86
C GLY A 84 -8.35 -19.60 0.21
N THR A 85 -8.28 -18.56 1.05
CA THR A 85 -8.00 -17.20 0.59
C THR A 85 -6.64 -16.66 1.05
N ALA A 86 -5.89 -17.42 1.84
CA ALA A 86 -4.54 -17.05 2.26
C ALA A 86 -3.53 -17.38 1.15
N PRO A 87 -2.39 -16.67 1.06
CA PRO A 87 -1.30 -17.11 0.19
C PRO A 87 -0.80 -18.49 0.59
N LEU A 88 -0.58 -19.37 -0.38
CA LEU A 88 0.02 -20.70 -0.17
C LEU A 88 1.54 -20.59 -0.27
N THR A 89 2.25 -21.24 0.64
CA THR A 89 3.72 -21.26 0.73
C THR A 89 4.21 -22.67 1.05
N GLY A 90 5.52 -22.91 0.91
CA GLY A 90 6.16 -24.19 1.27
C GLY A 90 5.50 -25.40 0.60
N GLY A 91 5.26 -26.47 1.36
CA GLY A 91 4.68 -27.71 0.81
C GLY A 91 3.31 -27.54 0.13
N ALA A 92 2.51 -26.54 0.53
CA ALA A 92 1.24 -26.25 -0.14
C ALA A 92 1.43 -25.58 -1.51
N LEU A 93 2.51 -24.82 -1.68
CA LEU A 93 2.93 -24.28 -2.96
C LEU A 93 3.50 -25.40 -3.85
N ASP A 94 4.37 -26.25 -3.28
CA ASP A 94 5.00 -27.36 -4.00
C ASP A 94 3.94 -28.34 -4.58
N ALA A 95 2.82 -28.50 -3.88
CA ALA A 95 1.72 -29.35 -4.31
C ALA A 95 0.94 -28.84 -5.55
N LEU A 96 1.09 -27.56 -5.95
CA LEU A 96 0.41 -27.00 -7.12
C LEU A 96 1.01 -27.47 -8.45
N GLY A 97 2.24 -28.03 -8.43
CA GLY A 97 2.94 -28.42 -9.64
C GLY A 97 3.51 -27.21 -10.44
N PRO A 98 3.88 -27.41 -11.72
CA PRO A 98 4.76 -26.50 -12.45
C PRO A 98 4.28 -25.04 -12.55
N ASP A 99 5.17 -24.13 -12.14
CA ASP A 99 4.87 -22.72 -11.92
C ASP A 99 4.41 -21.96 -13.18
N ASP A 100 4.89 -22.34 -14.36
CA ASP A 100 4.64 -21.61 -15.61
C ASP A 100 3.16 -21.48 -15.96
N THR A 101 2.33 -22.40 -15.44
CA THR A 101 0.88 -22.43 -15.69
C THR A 101 0.10 -21.41 -14.86
N TRP A 102 0.56 -21.10 -13.65
CA TRP A 102 -0.21 -20.31 -12.67
C TRP A 102 0.50 -19.02 -12.23
N ARG A 103 1.83 -18.90 -12.43
CA ARG A 103 2.66 -17.82 -11.87
C ARG A 103 2.22 -16.44 -12.30
N ALA A 104 1.98 -16.21 -13.59
CA ALA A 104 1.55 -14.90 -14.07
C ALA A 104 0.21 -14.44 -13.45
N GLY A 105 -0.72 -15.38 -13.28
CA GLY A 105 -2.00 -15.14 -12.59
C GLY A 105 -1.80 -14.81 -11.12
N SER A 106 -0.97 -15.58 -10.42
CA SER A 106 -0.60 -15.38 -9.02
C SER A 106 0.04 -14.01 -8.79
N VAL A 107 1.03 -13.62 -9.60
CA VAL A 107 1.75 -12.34 -9.47
C VAL A 107 0.78 -11.16 -9.52
N ARG A 108 -0.13 -11.15 -10.49
CA ARG A 108 -1.14 -10.08 -10.62
C ARG A 108 -2.06 -10.02 -9.39
N ARG A 109 -2.47 -11.17 -8.85
CA ARG A 109 -3.31 -11.23 -7.64
C ARG A 109 -2.53 -10.82 -6.39
N GLY A 110 -1.26 -11.18 -6.28
CA GLY A 110 -0.35 -10.73 -5.22
C GLY A 110 -0.17 -9.22 -5.23
N LEU A 111 0.10 -8.63 -6.40
CA LEU A 111 0.17 -7.17 -6.55
C LEU A 111 -1.15 -6.49 -6.17
N HIS A 112 -2.28 -7.04 -6.60
CA HIS A 112 -3.59 -6.54 -6.18
C HIS A 112 -3.82 -6.65 -4.67
N ARG A 113 -3.36 -7.73 -4.03
CA ARG A 113 -3.40 -7.89 -2.57
C ARG A 113 -2.54 -6.85 -1.86
N MET A 114 -1.34 -6.54 -2.36
CA MET A 114 -0.51 -5.47 -1.81
C MET A 114 -1.21 -4.10 -1.91
N LEU A 115 -1.81 -3.80 -3.07
CA LEU A 115 -2.62 -2.58 -3.23
C LEU A 115 -3.80 -2.53 -2.23
N ARG A 116 -4.43 -3.68 -1.93
CA ARG A 116 -5.45 -3.78 -0.88
C ARG A 116 -4.93 -3.56 0.54
N HIS A 117 -3.61 -3.64 0.76
CA HIS A 117 -2.97 -3.34 2.05
C HIS A 117 -2.36 -1.93 2.05
N GLY A 118 -2.83 -1.00 1.20
CA GLY A 118 -2.28 0.36 1.19
C GLY A 118 -0.87 0.49 0.61
N THR A 119 -0.34 -0.56 -0.03
CA THR A 119 1.04 -0.54 -0.56
C THR A 119 1.14 0.36 -1.79
N THR A 120 2.09 1.29 -1.78
CA THR A 120 2.42 2.17 -2.92
C THR A 120 3.89 2.12 -3.30
N ALA A 121 4.72 1.53 -2.45
CA ALA A 121 6.14 1.31 -2.68
C ALA A 121 6.52 -0.14 -2.35
N ALA A 122 7.53 -0.64 -3.03
CA ALA A 122 8.08 -1.98 -2.84
C ALA A 122 9.59 -1.95 -2.94
N THR A 123 10.27 -2.83 -2.19
CA THR A 123 11.71 -3.01 -2.34
C THR A 123 12.04 -4.15 -3.28
N ALA A 124 13.11 -4.00 -4.04
CA ALA A 124 13.70 -5.06 -4.85
C ALA A 124 15.22 -5.08 -4.68
N ALA A 125 15.79 -6.26 -4.49
CA ALA A 125 17.23 -6.45 -4.55
C ALA A 125 17.74 -6.27 -6.00
N PRO A 126 19.02 -5.94 -6.22
CA PRO A 126 19.60 -5.84 -7.55
C PRO A 126 19.48 -7.13 -8.39
N THR A 127 19.36 -8.27 -7.73
CA THR A 127 19.20 -9.61 -8.32
C THR A 127 17.76 -9.97 -8.66
N ALA A 128 16.78 -9.13 -8.30
CA ALA A 128 15.37 -9.43 -8.53
C ALA A 128 15.04 -9.56 -10.03
N PRO A 129 14.13 -10.49 -10.42
CA PRO A 129 13.78 -10.68 -11.82
C PRO A 129 13.24 -9.38 -12.47
N PRO A 130 13.78 -8.96 -13.64
CA PRO A 130 13.33 -7.74 -14.33
C PRO A 130 11.83 -7.72 -14.65
N ALA A 131 11.24 -8.89 -14.92
CA ALA A 131 9.81 -9.04 -15.18
C ALA A 131 8.96 -8.66 -13.95
N LEU A 132 9.39 -9.02 -12.73
CA LEU A 132 8.69 -8.63 -11.50
C LEU A 132 8.82 -7.15 -11.23
N ILE A 133 10.01 -6.57 -11.45
CA ILE A 133 10.21 -5.11 -11.33
C ILE A 133 9.27 -4.36 -12.29
N THR A 134 9.14 -4.84 -13.52
CA THR A 134 8.23 -4.27 -14.52
C THR A 134 6.77 -4.44 -14.10
N ALA A 135 6.37 -5.59 -13.58
CA ALA A 135 5.01 -5.85 -13.10
C ALA A 135 4.63 -4.94 -11.91
N MET A 136 5.53 -4.75 -10.94
CA MET A 136 5.36 -3.82 -9.81
C MET A 136 5.17 -2.38 -10.30
N ARG A 137 6.06 -1.89 -11.18
CA ARG A 137 5.98 -0.53 -11.75
C ARG A 137 4.69 -0.33 -12.54
N ARG A 138 4.28 -1.31 -13.36
CA ARG A 138 3.02 -1.26 -14.12
C ARG A 138 1.78 -1.23 -13.23
N SER A 139 1.86 -1.86 -12.05
CA SER A 139 0.80 -1.79 -11.02
C SER A 139 0.78 -0.46 -10.27
N GLY A 140 1.73 0.44 -10.55
CA GLY A 140 1.83 1.75 -9.94
C GLY A 140 2.69 1.80 -8.68
N LEU A 141 3.47 0.75 -8.37
CA LEU A 141 4.37 0.78 -7.22
C LEU A 141 5.65 1.55 -7.54
N LEU A 142 6.10 2.38 -6.61
CA LEU A 142 7.49 2.86 -6.59
C LEU A 142 8.38 1.69 -6.20
N VAL A 143 9.40 1.38 -7.00
CA VAL A 143 10.34 0.30 -6.68
C VAL A 143 11.66 0.91 -6.25
N THR A 144 12.06 0.67 -4.99
CA THR A 144 13.31 1.14 -4.40
C THR A 144 14.28 -0.03 -4.20
N GLY A 145 15.58 0.27 -4.14
CA GLY A 145 16.60 -0.73 -3.85
C GLY A 145 16.60 -1.10 -2.37
N ALA A 146 16.76 -2.39 -2.06
CA ALA A 146 17.06 -2.85 -0.71
C ALA A 146 18.09 -3.98 -0.73
N PRO A 147 18.89 -4.13 0.35
CA PRO A 147 19.66 -5.34 0.54
C PRO A 147 18.73 -6.54 0.69
N GLU A 148 19.16 -7.69 0.20
CA GLU A 148 18.47 -8.95 0.43
C GLU A 148 18.39 -9.22 1.94
N ARG A 149 17.24 -9.70 2.41
CA ARG A 149 17.00 -9.99 3.82
C ARG A 149 16.77 -11.49 3.99
N PRO A 150 17.81 -12.26 4.37
CA PRO A 150 17.68 -13.70 4.55
C PRO A 150 16.84 -14.05 5.79
N GLY A 151 16.12 -15.17 5.73
CA GLY A 151 15.79 -15.96 6.92
C GLY A 151 14.40 -15.80 7.56
N ALA A 152 13.62 -14.76 7.24
CA ALA A 152 12.23 -14.64 7.71
C ALA A 152 11.23 -15.07 6.62
N ALA A 153 10.04 -15.56 7.00
CA ALA A 153 8.96 -15.77 6.02
C ALA A 153 8.45 -14.40 5.51
N PRO A 154 8.13 -14.27 4.21
CA PRO A 154 7.68 -13.00 3.67
C PRO A 154 6.29 -12.62 4.21
N LEU A 155 6.10 -11.37 4.61
CA LEU A 155 4.84 -10.89 5.22
C LEU A 155 4.06 -9.99 4.27
N LEU A 156 2.79 -10.37 4.02
CA LEU A 156 1.91 -9.57 3.16
C LEU A 156 1.52 -8.22 3.79
N ASP A 157 1.33 -8.20 5.12
CA ASP A 157 0.95 -7.00 5.85
C ASP A 157 2.20 -6.16 6.18
N PRO A 158 2.36 -4.95 5.59
CA PRO A 158 3.51 -4.10 5.86
C PRO A 158 3.56 -3.54 7.29
N LEU A 159 2.45 -3.56 8.04
CA LEU A 159 2.37 -3.12 9.43
C LEU A 159 2.73 -4.22 10.43
N ALA A 160 2.90 -5.46 9.97
CA ALA A 160 3.22 -6.58 10.86
C ALA A 160 4.56 -6.34 11.58
N GLY A 161 4.50 -6.22 12.90
CA GLY A 161 5.67 -6.00 13.76
C GLY A 161 6.21 -4.57 13.78
N ALA A 162 5.54 -3.61 13.12
CA ALA A 162 5.89 -2.20 13.21
C ALA A 162 5.45 -1.60 14.56
N ALA A 163 6.29 -0.78 15.19
CA ALA A 163 5.94 -0.06 16.42
C ALA A 163 5.17 1.23 16.13
N THR A 164 5.37 1.79 14.93
CA THR A 164 4.66 2.98 14.42
C THR A 164 4.34 2.80 12.95
N VAL A 165 3.32 3.49 12.44
CA VAL A 165 2.99 3.41 11.00
C VAL A 165 4.12 3.99 10.14
N ALA A 166 4.87 4.96 10.67
CA ALA A 166 6.01 5.56 9.98
C ALA A 166 7.08 4.54 9.57
N GLU A 167 7.33 3.50 10.36
CA GLU A 167 8.30 2.42 10.06
C GLU A 167 7.91 1.58 8.84
N ALA A 168 6.61 1.53 8.53
CA ALA A 168 6.03 0.83 7.40
C ALA A 168 5.86 1.71 6.15
N THR A 169 6.30 2.97 6.18
CA THR A 169 6.25 3.87 5.01
C THR A 169 7.64 4.02 4.37
N ALA A 170 7.68 4.32 3.07
CA ALA A 170 8.94 4.56 2.37
C ALA A 170 9.53 5.95 2.69
N ALA A 171 8.65 6.94 2.83
CA ALA A 171 8.98 8.32 3.13
C ALA A 171 7.76 9.01 3.76
N PRO A 172 7.97 10.05 4.57
CA PRO A 172 6.89 10.88 5.08
C PRO A 172 6.31 11.78 3.96
N LEU A 173 5.13 12.38 4.16
CA LEU A 173 4.54 13.29 3.18
C LEU A 173 5.43 14.52 2.94
N ALA A 174 5.59 14.95 1.71
CA ALA A 174 6.28 16.20 1.41
C ALA A 174 5.65 16.86 0.18
N VAL A 175 5.55 18.18 0.23
CA VAL A 175 5.03 18.97 -0.90
C VAL A 175 5.99 18.84 -2.09
N GLY A 176 5.44 18.64 -3.28
CA GLY A 176 6.20 18.39 -4.51
C GLY A 176 6.58 16.93 -4.74
N GLU A 177 6.46 16.07 -3.73
CA GLU A 177 6.75 14.64 -3.86
C GLU A 177 5.58 13.86 -4.46
N ARG A 178 5.87 12.62 -4.87
CA ARG A 178 4.90 11.68 -5.42
C ARG A 178 3.72 11.48 -4.46
N ALA A 179 2.50 11.63 -4.97
CA ALA A 179 1.28 11.43 -4.21
C ALA A 179 0.96 9.95 -4.01
N ASP A 180 1.54 9.38 -2.96
CA ASP A 180 1.34 8.00 -2.53
C ASP A 180 0.68 7.98 -1.15
N LEU A 181 -0.59 7.55 -1.09
CA LEU A 181 -1.42 7.62 0.11
C LEU A 181 -2.15 6.29 0.34
N ALA A 182 -2.39 5.97 1.60
CA ALA A 182 -3.27 4.87 2.01
C ALA A 182 -4.28 5.37 3.06
N ALA A 183 -5.53 4.95 2.93
CA ALA A 183 -6.58 5.26 3.90
C ALA A 183 -7.14 3.97 4.50
N PHE A 184 -7.34 3.97 5.82
CA PHE A 184 -7.73 2.80 6.61
C PHE A 184 -8.98 3.11 7.42
N ASP A 185 -9.88 2.13 7.54
CA ASP A 185 -11.12 2.24 8.30
C ASP A 185 -10.91 1.86 9.77
N VAL A 186 -10.14 2.72 10.45
CA VAL A 186 -9.77 2.61 11.86
C VAL A 186 -9.71 4.01 12.47
N PRO A 187 -9.97 4.19 13.77
CA PRO A 187 -10.08 5.52 14.37
C PRO A 187 -8.73 6.23 14.56
N ASP A 188 -7.65 5.49 14.80
CA ASP A 188 -6.33 6.04 15.15
C ASP A 188 -5.17 5.10 14.80
N GLU A 189 -3.94 5.54 15.09
CA GLU A 189 -2.72 4.79 14.78
C GLU A 189 -2.62 3.47 15.57
N ALA A 190 -3.02 3.46 16.84
CA ALA A 190 -2.95 2.25 17.67
C ALA A 190 -3.91 1.17 17.14
N ALA A 191 -5.13 1.56 16.78
CA ALA A 191 -6.10 0.68 16.14
C ALA A 191 -5.62 0.20 14.76
N LEU A 192 -4.92 1.04 13.98
CA LEU A 192 -4.32 0.65 12.72
C LEU A 192 -3.25 -0.43 12.90
N LEU A 193 -2.34 -0.25 13.85
CA LEU A 193 -1.29 -1.23 14.14
C LEU A 193 -1.87 -2.55 14.65
N ALA A 194 -2.94 -2.51 15.45
CA ALA A 194 -3.62 -3.70 15.95
C ALA A 194 -4.42 -4.46 14.88
N ALA A 195 -5.12 -3.74 14.00
CA ALA A 195 -5.94 -4.32 12.94
C ALA A 195 -5.12 -4.77 11.71
N GLY A 196 -3.96 -4.15 11.50
CA GLY A 196 -3.10 -4.39 10.35
C GLY A 196 -3.59 -3.71 9.07
N ALA A 197 -2.79 -3.81 8.01
CA ALA A 197 -3.03 -3.07 6.77
C ALA A 197 -4.22 -3.59 5.96
N ALA A 198 -4.77 -4.76 6.31
CA ALA A 198 -5.99 -5.30 5.70
C ALA A 198 -7.23 -4.41 5.93
N SER A 199 -7.17 -3.49 6.91
CA SER A 199 -8.19 -2.45 7.15
C SER A 199 -8.21 -1.33 6.11
N CYS A 200 -7.34 -1.38 5.09
CA CYS A 200 -7.28 -0.37 4.04
C CYS A 200 -8.56 -0.33 3.19
N VAL A 201 -9.06 0.89 2.99
CA VAL A 201 -10.23 1.21 2.17
C VAL A 201 -9.90 2.03 0.93
N ALA A 202 -8.69 2.59 0.83
CA ALA A 202 -8.24 3.24 -0.39
C ALA A 202 -6.71 3.28 -0.50
N THR A 203 -6.22 3.07 -1.73
CA THR A 203 -4.80 3.25 -2.06
C THR A 203 -4.69 4.17 -3.24
N VAL A 204 -3.87 5.22 -3.09
CA VAL A 204 -3.57 6.22 -4.11
C VAL A 204 -2.10 6.09 -4.45
N ALA A 205 -1.78 5.83 -5.72
CA ALA A 205 -0.40 5.69 -6.18
C ALA A 205 -0.14 6.65 -7.35
N ALA A 206 0.86 7.52 -7.20
CA ALA A 206 1.07 8.66 -8.11
C ALA A 206 -0.22 9.45 -8.39
N GLY A 207 -0.98 9.78 -7.34
CA GLY A 207 -2.23 10.54 -7.40
C GLY A 207 -3.43 9.81 -8.00
N ARG A 208 -3.27 8.56 -8.46
CA ARG A 208 -4.36 7.74 -9.00
C ARG A 208 -4.93 6.82 -7.92
N LEU A 209 -6.25 6.80 -7.77
CA LEU A 209 -6.94 5.83 -6.90
C LEU A 209 -6.87 4.43 -7.53
N VAL A 210 -5.92 3.61 -7.09
CA VAL A 210 -5.63 2.27 -7.63
C VAL A 210 -6.34 1.15 -6.89
N TYR A 211 -6.77 1.41 -5.66
CA TYR A 211 -7.66 0.54 -4.90
C TYR A 211 -8.70 1.36 -4.16
N ARG A 212 -9.92 0.82 -4.12
CA ARG A 212 -11.02 1.31 -3.30
C ARG A 212 -11.74 0.10 -2.71
N GLY A 213 -11.71 0.00 -1.38
CA GLY A 213 -12.54 -0.91 -0.59
C GLY A 213 -14.01 -0.53 -0.74
N ARG A 214 -14.88 -1.52 -0.54
CA ARG A 214 -16.33 -1.29 -0.49
C ARG A 214 -16.72 -0.87 0.91
#